data_AF-A0A1V4R633-F1
#
_entry.id   AF-A0A1V4R633-F1
#
_cell.length_a   1.000
_cell.length_b   1.000
_cell.length_c   1.000
_cell.angle_alpha   90.00
_cell.angle_beta   90.00
_cell.angle_gamma   90.00
#
_symmetry.space_group_name_H-M   'P 1'
#
loop_
_entity.id
_entity.type
_entity.pdbx_description
1 polymer ?
#
loop_
_entity_poly.entity_id
_entity_poly.type
_entity_poly.pdbx_seq_one_letter_code
_entity_poly.pdbx_strand_id
1 'polypeptide(L)'
;MKKNLSNENYIKVRSYFASYTKALVPKALVVAVISGAYLFYINFGDIKGEFSNFQILLLIKAFLGGWLGLRGVLQVFFGIQPFVFKSHILPFVFIILIIFLSQLMFVV
;
A
#
# COMPACT_ATOMS: atom_id res chain seq x y z
N MET A 1 -9.09 18.77 -16.69
CA MET A 1 -9.38 17.92 -17.88
C MET A 1 -10.71 18.24 -18.55
N LYS A 2 -11.86 18.21 -17.85
CA LYS A 2 -13.17 18.46 -18.50
C LYS A 2 -13.36 19.87 -19.11
N LYS A 3 -12.63 20.88 -18.60
CA LYS A 3 -12.77 22.28 -19.05
C LYS A 3 -12.16 22.58 -20.44
N ASN A 4 -11.23 21.73 -20.92
CA ASN A 4 -10.44 22.01 -22.14
C ASN A 4 -10.65 20.96 -23.24
N LEU A 5 -11.54 19.98 -23.04
CA LEU A 5 -11.79 18.88 -23.98
C LEU A 5 -13.28 18.82 -24.29
N SER A 6 -13.63 18.59 -25.57
CA SER A 6 -14.99 18.20 -25.93
C SER A 6 -15.38 16.92 -25.18
N ASN A 7 -16.68 16.71 -24.95
CA ASN A 7 -17.18 15.54 -24.22
C ASN A 7 -16.68 14.22 -24.83
N GLU A 8 -16.60 14.13 -26.16
CA GLU A 8 -16.09 12.95 -26.85
C GLU A 8 -14.60 12.69 -26.54
N ASN A 9 -13.76 13.72 -26.61
CA ASN A 9 -12.34 13.61 -26.32
C ASN A 9 -12.08 13.32 -24.83
N TYR A 10 -12.90 13.89 -23.93
CA TYR A 10 -12.83 13.56 -22.51
C TYR A 10 -13.10 12.07 -22.25
N ILE A 11 -14.11 11.48 -22.91
CA ILE A 11 -14.43 10.05 -22.78
C ILE A 11 -13.27 9.19 -23.31
N LYS A 12 -12.72 9.52 -24.49
CA LYS A 12 -11.56 8.81 -25.07
C LYS A 12 -10.35 8.85 -24.14
N VAL A 13 -10.04 10.01 -23.58
CA VAL A 13 -8.91 10.17 -22.66
C VAL A 13 -9.16 9.40 -21.36
N ARG A 14 -10.36 9.48 -20.78
CA ARG A 14 -10.71 8.76 -19.55
C ARG A 14 -10.61 7.24 -19.73
N SER A 15 -11.09 6.70 -20.85
CA SER A 15 -11.00 5.26 -21.11
C SER A 15 -9.55 4.80 -21.31
N TYR A 16 -8.74 5.60 -22.00
CA TYR A 16 -7.30 5.35 -22.14
C TYR A 16 -6.62 5.26 -20.76
N PHE A 17 -6.81 6.26 -19.89
CA PHE A 17 -6.24 6.24 -18.55
C PHE A 17 -6.75 5.06 -17.72
N ALA A 18 -8.04 4.75 -17.77
CA ALA A 18 -8.58 3.60 -17.04
C ALA A 18 -7.92 2.28 -17.46
N SER A 19 -7.74 2.06 -18.76
CA SER A 19 -7.09 0.86 -19.30
C SER A 19 -5.60 0.83 -18.93
N TYR A 20 -4.91 1.97 -19.06
CA TYR A 20 -3.51 2.09 -18.69
C TYR A 20 -3.28 1.83 -17.20
N THR A 21 -4.07 2.45 -16.33
CA THR A 21 -4.00 2.27 -14.88
C THR A 21 -4.26 0.80 -14.49
N LYS A 22 -5.23 0.12 -15.11
CA LYS A 22 -5.48 -1.31 -14.87
C LYS A 22 -4.28 -2.19 -15.21
N ALA A 23 -3.49 -1.83 -16.22
CA ALA A 23 -2.28 -2.57 -16.58
C ALA A 23 -1.07 -2.21 -15.69
N LEU A 24 -0.98 -0.96 -15.23
CA LEU A 24 0.14 -0.46 -14.44
C LEU A 24 0.04 -0.83 -12.95
N VAL A 25 -1.15 -0.69 -12.36
CA VAL A 25 -1.38 -0.87 -10.90
C VAL A 25 -0.92 -2.24 -10.39
N PRO A 26 -1.20 -3.38 -11.07
CA PRO A 26 -0.73 -4.69 -10.59
C PRO A 26 0.80 -4.77 -10.49
N LYS A 27 1.50 -4.22 -11.48
CA LYS A 27 2.98 -4.22 -11.50
C LYS A 27 3.53 -3.33 -10.38
N ALA A 28 2.99 -2.12 -10.24
CA ALA A 28 3.40 -1.19 -9.18
C ALA A 28 3.14 -1.76 -7.79
N LEU A 29 2.00 -2.44 -7.59
CA LEU A 29 1.65 -3.09 -6.34
C LEU A 29 2.68 -4.17 -5.95
N VAL A 30 3.03 -5.06 -6.89
CA VAL A 30 4.02 -6.11 -6.62
C VAL A 30 5.37 -5.49 -6.23
N VAL A 31 5.82 -4.48 -6.95
CA VAL A 31 7.06 -3.75 -6.62
C VAL A 31 6.98 -3.13 -5.23
N ALA A 32 5.87 -2.48 -4.88
CA ALA A 32 5.68 -1.86 -3.56
C ALA A 32 5.69 -2.90 -2.42
N VAL A 33 5.04 -4.05 -2.61
CA VAL A 33 5.01 -5.12 -1.59
C VAL A 33 6.40 -5.72 -1.40
N ILE A 34 7.10 -6.05 -2.49
CA ILE A 34 8.44 -6.64 -2.43
C ILE A 34 9.45 -5.66 -1.84
N SER A 35 9.44 -4.40 -2.29
CA SER A 35 10.34 -3.37 -1.75
C SER A 35 10.05 -3.10 -0.27
N GLY A 36 8.79 -3.05 0.15
CA GLY A 36 8.41 -2.93 1.55
C GLY A 36 8.91 -4.09 2.41
N ALA A 37 8.74 -5.34 1.94
CA ALA A 37 9.24 -6.53 2.63
C ALA A 37 10.78 -6.55 2.70
N TYR A 38 11.45 -6.14 1.63
CA TYR A 38 12.90 -6.03 1.60
C TYR A 38 13.42 -4.96 2.58
N LEU A 39 12.80 -3.77 2.58
CA LEU A 39 13.13 -2.70 3.51
C LEU A 39 12.90 -3.14 4.96
N PHE A 40 11.82 -3.88 5.25
CA PHE A 40 11.62 -4.46 6.57
C PHE A 40 12.78 -5.38 6.95
N TYR A 41 13.14 -6.33 6.08
CA TYR A 41 14.21 -7.29 6.34
C TYR A 41 15.56 -6.62 6.64
N ILE A 42 15.98 -5.65 5.83
CA ILE A 42 17.28 -4.98 6.03
C ILE A 42 17.31 -4.05 7.24
N ASN A 43 16.18 -3.46 7.62
CA ASN A 43 16.11 -2.52 8.74
C ASN A 43 15.75 -3.19 10.07
N PHE A 44 15.30 -4.44 10.08
CA PHE A 44 14.93 -5.14 11.30
C PHE A 44 16.11 -5.37 12.24
N GLY A 45 17.30 -5.63 11.67
CA GLY A 45 18.51 -5.91 12.41
C GLY A 45 18.50 -7.28 13.11
N ASP A 46 19.48 -7.49 13.98
CA ASP A 46 19.65 -8.74 14.72
C ASP A 46 18.58 -8.91 15.82
N ILE A 47 18.13 -10.15 16.01
CA ILE A 47 17.25 -10.53 17.12
C ILE A 47 18.13 -11.07 18.25
N LYS A 48 18.40 -10.24 19.26
CA LYS A 48 19.18 -10.62 20.44
C LYS A 48 18.44 -10.21 21.70
N GLY A 49 17.81 -11.18 22.37
CA GLY A 49 17.03 -10.93 23.58
C GLY A 49 15.70 -10.24 23.27
N GLU A 50 15.41 -9.15 24.00
CA GLU A 50 14.18 -8.39 23.84
C GLU A 50 14.22 -7.46 22.61
N PHE A 51 13.06 -7.21 22.01
CA PHE A 51 12.97 -6.28 20.88
C PHE A 51 13.17 -4.84 21.34
N SER A 52 13.96 -4.07 20.58
CA SER A 52 14.05 -2.63 20.80
C SER A 52 12.72 -1.94 20.47
N ASN A 53 12.50 -0.75 21.04
CA ASN A 53 11.32 0.04 20.71
C ASN A 53 11.20 0.30 19.19
N PHE A 54 12.32 0.49 18.50
CA PHE A 54 12.37 0.61 17.04
C PHE A 54 11.86 -0.66 16.35
N GLN A 55 12.34 -1.85 16.76
CA GLN A 55 11.90 -3.13 16.19
C GLN A 55 10.41 -3.38 16.42
N ILE A 56 9.89 -3.04 17.61
CA ILE A 56 8.46 -3.13 17.92
C ILE A 56 7.63 -2.23 17.00
N LEU A 57 8.01 -0.96 16.85
CA LEU A 57 7.32 -0.02 15.94
C LEU A 57 7.40 -0.48 14.47
N LEU A 58 8.55 -1.02 14.07
CA LEU A 58 8.76 -1.57 12.74
C LEU A 58 7.89 -2.81 12.49
N LEU A 59 7.68 -3.70 13.48
CA LEU A 59 6.74 -4.82 13.39
C LEU A 59 5.30 -4.36 13.20
N ILE A 60 4.86 -3.37 13.98
CA ILE A 60 3.50 -2.81 13.84
C ILE A 60 3.30 -2.25 12.43
N LYS A 61 4.30 -1.50 11.93
CA LYS A 61 4.28 -0.94 10.59
C LYS A 61 4.29 -2.02 9.50
N ALA A 62 5.08 -3.06 9.68
CA ALA A 62 5.13 -4.21 8.78
C ALA A 62 3.82 -5.00 8.77
N PHE A 63 3.15 -5.13 9.91
CA PHE A 63 1.83 -5.73 10.00
C PHE A 63 0.77 -4.92 9.24
N LEU A 64 0.69 -3.61 9.47
CA LEU A 64 -0.25 -2.72 8.79
C LEU A 64 0.01 -2.68 7.27
N GLY A 65 1.27 -2.54 6.87
CA GLY A 65 1.68 -2.52 5.46
C GLY A 65 1.51 -3.88 4.78
N GLY A 66 1.85 -4.97 5.46
CA GLY A 66 1.67 -6.34 5.00
C GLY A 66 0.20 -6.68 4.77
N TRP A 67 -0.69 -6.23 5.67
CA TRP A 67 -2.13 -6.36 5.49
C TRP A 67 -2.61 -5.64 4.21
N LEU A 68 -2.19 -4.39 4.00
CA LEU A 68 -2.53 -3.61 2.80
C LEU A 68 -2.00 -4.29 1.52
N GLY A 69 -0.77 -4.77 1.56
CA GLY A 69 -0.11 -5.47 0.47
C GLY A 69 -0.82 -6.78 0.10
N LEU A 70 -1.06 -7.64 1.10
CA LEU A 70 -1.77 -8.91 0.93
C LEU A 70 -3.18 -8.67 0.37
N ARG A 71 -3.91 -7.70 0.94
CA ARG A 71 -5.22 -7.31 0.42
C ARG A 71 -5.15 -6.86 -1.03
N GLY A 72 -4.20 -5.99 -1.37
CA GLY A 72 -4.01 -5.51 -2.73
C GLY A 72 -3.78 -6.66 -3.71
N VAL A 73 -2.89 -7.59 -3.34
CA VAL A 73 -2.51 -8.72 -4.20
C VAL A 73 -3.69 -9.66 -4.41
N LEU A 74 -4.39 -10.03 -3.34
CA LEU A 74 -5.55 -10.91 -3.41
C LEU A 74 -6.69 -10.28 -4.22
N GLN A 75 -6.93 -8.97 -4.08
CA GLN A 75 -7.95 -8.27 -4.84
C GLN A 75 -7.60 -8.15 -6.33
N VAL A 76 -6.36 -7.80 -6.65
CA VAL A 76 -5.94 -7.51 -8.03
C VAL A 76 -5.70 -8.77 -8.85
N PHE A 77 -5.07 -9.80 -8.26
CA PHE A 77 -4.67 -11.01 -8.99
C PHE A 77 -5.69 -12.15 -8.87
N PHE A 78 -6.31 -12.31 -7.71
CA PHE A 78 -7.22 -13.42 -7.46
C PHE A 78 -8.70 -13.01 -7.54
N GLY A 79 -9.00 -11.71 -7.66
CA GLY A 79 -10.38 -11.20 -7.65
C GLY A 79 -11.11 -11.46 -6.33
N ILE A 80 -10.40 -11.96 -5.31
CA ILE A 80 -10.95 -12.26 -4.00
C ILE A 80 -11.06 -10.92 -3.28
N GLN A 81 -12.25 -10.58 -2.80
CA GLN A 81 -12.39 -9.48 -1.84
C GLN A 81 -11.86 -9.99 -0.50
N PRO A 82 -10.63 -9.62 -0.08
CA PRO A 82 -9.89 -10.47 0.86
C PRO A 82 -10.48 -10.49 2.26
N PHE A 83 -11.31 -9.50 2.63
CA PHE A 83 -11.92 -9.41 3.94
C PHE A 83 -13.27 -8.68 3.90
N VAL A 84 -14.09 -8.93 4.93
CA VAL A 84 -15.49 -8.51 5.16
C VAL A 84 -15.78 -7.00 4.97
N PHE A 85 -14.75 -6.16 4.89
CA PHE A 85 -14.88 -4.72 4.78
C PHE A 85 -14.85 -4.24 3.32
N LYS A 86 -16.03 -4.02 2.74
CA LYS A 86 -16.20 -3.34 1.43
C LYS A 86 -15.73 -1.88 1.45
N SER A 87 -15.50 -1.31 2.63
CA SER A 87 -15.15 0.09 2.82
C SER A 87 -13.67 0.39 2.56
N HIS A 88 -13.41 1.55 1.97
CA HIS A 88 -12.06 2.09 1.76
C HIS A 88 -11.50 2.80 3.00
N ILE A 89 -12.32 2.96 4.05
CA ILE A 89 -11.95 3.67 5.29
C ILE A 89 -10.82 2.93 6.02
N LEU A 90 -10.93 1.61 6.18
CA LEU A 90 -9.93 0.83 6.93
C LEU A 90 -8.54 0.88 6.26
N PRO A 91 -8.41 0.65 4.93
CA PRO A 91 -7.14 0.86 4.25
C PRO A 91 -6.57 2.27 4.43
N PHE A 92 -7.43 3.30 4.39
CA PHE A 92 -7.02 4.69 4.55
C PHE A 92 -6.51 4.99 5.97
N VAL A 93 -7.20 4.48 6.99
CA VAL A 93 -6.77 4.59 8.39
C VAL A 93 -5.40 3.92 8.59
N PHE A 94 -5.18 2.74 8.00
CA PHE A 94 -3.89 2.05 8.09
C PHE A 94 -2.75 2.88 7.49
N ILE A 95 -2.98 3.52 6.34
CA ILE A 95 -2.01 4.43 5.73
C ILE A 95 -1.69 5.60 6.67
N ILE A 96 -2.71 6.23 7.25
CA ILE A 96 -2.52 7.33 8.21
C ILE A 96 -1.68 6.87 9.41
N LEU A 97 -2.01 5.71 9.99
CA LEU A 97 -1.25 5.14 11.11
C LEU A 97 0.20 4.86 10.72
N ILE A 98 0.46 4.30 9.54
CA ILE A 98 1.81 4.06 9.01
C ILE A 98 2.61 5.37 8.92
N ILE A 99 1.97 6.46 8.48
CA ILE A 99 2.64 7.78 8.40
C ILE A 99 3.02 8.27 9.80
N PHE A 100 2.10 8.23 10.76
CA PHE A 100 2.40 8.64 12.15
C PHE A 100 3.46 7.76 12.80
N LEU A 101 3.39 6.44 12.63
CA LEU A 101 4.41 5.52 13.11
C LEU A 101 5.78 5.85 12.51
N SER A 102 5.82 6.25 11.23
CA SER A 102 7.06 6.67 10.59
C SER A 102 7.66 7.91 11.24
N GLN A 103 6.84 8.85 11.71
CA GLN A 103 7.33 10.02 12.44
C GLN A 103 7.85 9.63 13.84
N LEU A 104 7.15 8.74 14.54
CA LEU A 104 7.58 8.26 15.86
C LEU A 104 8.91 7.52 15.82
N MET A 105 9.18 6.77 14.74
CA MET A 105 10.45 6.07 14.57
C MET A 105 11.68 6.98 14.48
N PHE A 106 11.53 8.27 14.16
CA PHE A 106 12.67 9.22 14.17
C PHE A 106 13.01 9.76 15.56
N VAL A 107 12.10 9.58 16.52
CA VAL A 107 12.22 10.11 17.88
C VAL A 107 12.70 9.04 18.87
N VAL A 108 12.65 7.77 18.47
CA VAL A 108 12.91 6.58 19.30
C VAL A 108 14.26 5.96 18.97
#